data_AF-A0A8J4R1U6-F1
#
_entry.id   AF-A0A8J4R1U6-F1
#
_cell.length_a   1.000
_cell.length_b   1.000
_cell.length_c   1.000
_cell.angle_alpha   90.00
_cell.angle_beta   90.00
_cell.angle_gamma   90.00
#
_symmetry.space_group_name_H-M   'P 1'
#
loop_
_entity.id
_entity.type
_entity.pdbx_description
1 polymer ?
#
loop_
_entity_poly.entity_id
_entity_poly.type
_entity_poly.pdbx_seq_one_letter_code
_entity_poly.pdbx_strand_id
1 'polypeptide(L)'
;MAKFVDKYPEYKKMHVNVSKHVTLVTEMSKIVEERKLMLVSETEQELACNGGQVAAFEAVTNLLNNESVSDIDRLRLVMLYALRYKKESPVQLMQLFNKLASRSAKYKPGLLDDSLVLKNWPSWYDSLSSSS
;
A
#
# COMPACT_ATOMS: atom_id res chain seq x y z
N MET A 1 1.14 -21.43 -50.16
CA MET A 1 1.21 -22.41 -49.05
C MET A 1 2.61 -22.58 -48.48
N ALA A 2 3.65 -22.84 -49.30
CA ALA A 2 5.04 -23.02 -48.83
C ALA A 2 5.54 -21.90 -47.90
N LYS A 3 5.41 -20.63 -48.30
CA LYS A 3 5.82 -19.46 -47.49
C LYS A 3 5.12 -19.34 -46.13
N PHE A 4 3.92 -19.90 -45.97
CA PHE A 4 3.21 -19.92 -44.69
C PHE A 4 3.76 -21.02 -43.77
N VAL A 5 4.02 -22.21 -44.33
CA VAL A 5 4.62 -23.33 -43.61
C VAL A 5 6.02 -22.96 -43.10
N ASP A 6 6.82 -22.25 -43.91
CA ASP A 6 8.17 -21.79 -43.52
C ASP A 6 8.16 -20.83 -42.31
N LYS A 7 7.16 -19.94 -42.26
CA LYS A 7 7.01 -18.93 -41.19
C LYS A 7 6.20 -19.42 -39.99
N TYR A 8 5.48 -20.53 -40.13
CA TYR A 8 4.61 -21.07 -39.07
C TYR A 8 5.32 -21.30 -37.72
N PRO A 9 6.56 -21.83 -37.66
CA PRO A 9 7.27 -21.97 -36.39
C PRO A 9 7.50 -20.63 -35.67
N GLU A 10 7.77 -19.57 -36.44
CA GLU A 10 7.96 -18.22 -35.91
C GLU A 10 6.64 -17.61 -35.44
N TYR A 11 5.56 -17.75 -36.22
CA TYR A 11 4.21 -17.36 -35.80
C TYR A 11 3.78 -18.07 -34.51
N LYS A 12 4.06 -19.37 -34.38
CA LYS A 12 3.77 -20.14 -33.17
C LYS A 12 4.54 -19.60 -31.96
N LYS A 13 5.82 -19.26 -32.13
CA LYS A 13 6.63 -18.65 -31.05
C LYS A 13 6.06 -17.29 -30.61
N MET A 14 5.74 -16.42 -31.57
CA MET A 14 5.15 -15.10 -31.27
C MET A 14 3.79 -15.24 -30.58
N HIS A 15 2.92 -16.13 -31.07
CA HIS A 15 1.63 -16.40 -30.46
C HIS A 15 1.77 -16.88 -29.01
N VAL A 16 2.69 -17.83 -28.75
CA VAL A 16 2.97 -18.30 -27.38
C VAL A 16 3.46 -17.15 -26.48
N ASN A 17 4.28 -16.23 -27.00
CA ASN A 17 4.75 -15.09 -26.21
C ASN A 17 3.60 -14.11 -25.88
N VAL A 18 2.82 -13.72 -26.88
CA VAL A 18 1.66 -12.84 -26.68
C VAL A 18 0.66 -13.45 -25.72
N SER A 19 0.34 -14.74 -25.89
CA SER A 19 -0.58 -15.46 -25.01
C SER A 19 -0.11 -15.43 -23.55
N LYS A 20 1.19 -15.63 -23.29
CA LYS A 20 1.74 -15.52 -21.93
C LYS A 20 1.57 -14.12 -21.34
N HIS A 21 1.88 -13.07 -22.10
CA HIS A 21 1.72 -11.70 -21.64
C HIS A 21 0.26 -11.34 -21.35
N VAL A 22 -0.66 -11.76 -22.23
CA VAL A 22 -2.09 -11.58 -22.00
C VAL A 22 -2.50 -12.27 -20.70
N THR A 23 -2.13 -13.53 -20.49
CA THR A 23 -2.43 -14.25 -19.24
C THR A 23 -1.88 -13.54 -18.01
N LEU A 24 -0.62 -13.09 -18.04
CA LEU A 24 -0.01 -12.37 -16.92
C LEU A 24 -0.76 -11.07 -16.60
N VAL A 25 -1.07 -10.26 -17.62
CA VAL A 25 -1.80 -9.00 -17.43
C VAL A 25 -3.21 -9.25 -16.91
N THR A 26 -3.89 -10.29 -17.40
CA THR A 26 -5.22 -10.69 -16.90
C THR A 26 -5.18 -11.05 -15.42
N GLU A 27 -4.23 -11.87 -14.98
CA GLU A 27 -4.10 -12.23 -13.56
C GLU A 27 -3.69 -11.03 -12.70
N MET A 28 -2.82 -10.15 -13.20
CA MET A 28 -2.46 -8.91 -12.50
C MET A 28 -3.67 -7.99 -12.31
N SER A 29 -4.47 -7.77 -13.36
CA SER A 29 -5.70 -6.97 -13.27
C SER A 29 -6.67 -7.55 -12.25
N LYS A 30 -6.85 -8.88 -12.25
CA LYS A 30 -7.68 -9.57 -11.25
C LYS A 30 -7.20 -9.32 -9.83
N ILE A 31 -5.90 -9.43 -9.55
CA ILE A 31 -5.33 -9.15 -8.22
C ILE A 31 -5.55 -7.69 -7.81
N VAL A 32 -5.35 -6.75 -8.74
CA VAL A 32 -5.58 -5.30 -8.49
C VAL A 32 -7.02 -5.04 -8.08
N GLU A 33 -7.98 -5.68 -8.75
CA GLU A 33 -9.41 -5.54 -8.47
C GLU A 33 -9.85 -6.21 -7.17
N GLU A 34 -9.39 -7.44 -6.92
CA GLU A 34 -9.72 -8.23 -5.72
C GLU A 34 -9.20 -7.54 -4.46
N ARG A 35 -7.97 -7.01 -4.50
CA ARG A 35 -7.33 -6.34 -3.37
C ARG A 35 -7.55 -4.82 -3.32
N LYS A 36 -8.31 -4.26 -4.27
CA LYS A 36 -8.58 -2.82 -4.38
C LYS A 36 -7.29 -1.97 -4.41
N LEU A 37 -6.24 -2.46 -5.09
CA LEU A 37 -4.90 -1.86 -5.03
C LEU A 37 -4.83 -0.46 -5.65
N MET A 38 -5.73 -0.12 -6.58
CA MET A 38 -5.81 1.24 -7.11
C MET A 38 -6.18 2.25 -6.01
N LEU A 39 -7.20 1.95 -5.21
CA LEU A 39 -7.64 2.83 -4.11
C LEU A 39 -6.56 2.94 -3.03
N VAL A 40 -5.94 1.80 -2.67
CA VAL A 40 -4.83 1.79 -1.71
C VAL A 40 -3.67 2.65 -2.23
N SER A 41 -3.26 2.46 -3.48
CA SER A 41 -2.15 3.21 -4.09
C SER A 41 -2.43 4.71 -4.18
N GLU A 42 -3.67 5.10 -4.49
CA GLU A 42 -4.08 6.50 -4.53
C GLU A 42 -3.92 7.16 -3.15
N THR A 43 -4.44 6.52 -2.10
CA THR A 43 -4.30 7.03 -0.73
C THR A 43 -2.83 7.04 -0.27
N GLU A 44 -2.02 6.03 -0.63
CA GLU A 44 -0.58 6.04 -0.34
C GLU A 44 0.12 7.25 -0.99
N GLN A 45 -0.23 7.58 -2.24
CA GLN A 45 0.32 8.74 -2.97
C GLN A 45 -0.12 10.07 -2.36
N GLU A 46 -1.38 10.19 -1.96
CA GLU A 46 -1.87 11.39 -1.26
C GLU A 46 -1.16 11.60 0.08
N LEU A 47 -0.99 10.52 0.86
CA LEU A 47 -0.22 10.55 2.10
C LEU A 47 1.24 10.92 1.85
N ALA A 48 1.87 10.42 0.80
CA ALA A 48 3.27 10.71 0.53
C ALA A 48 3.50 12.15 0.02
N CYS A 49 2.62 12.64 -0.85
CA CYS A 49 2.86 13.85 -1.62
C CYS A 49 2.12 15.06 -1.06
N ASN A 50 0.78 15.10 -1.10
CA ASN A 50 0.03 16.38 -1.07
C ASN A 50 -1.32 16.36 -0.32
N GLY A 51 -1.58 15.39 0.56
CA GLY A 51 -2.80 15.39 1.37
C GLY A 51 -2.82 16.49 2.43
N GLY A 52 -4.01 17.04 2.72
CA GLY A 52 -4.25 17.72 4.00
C GLY A 52 -4.52 16.70 5.09
N GLN A 53 -4.04 16.95 6.31
CA GLN A 53 -4.14 16.04 7.46
C GLN A 53 -5.54 15.46 7.65
N VAL A 54 -6.59 16.29 7.61
CA VAL A 54 -8.00 15.89 7.78
C VAL A 54 -8.46 14.94 6.67
N ALA A 55 -8.22 15.29 5.41
CA ALA A 55 -8.59 14.46 4.27
C ALA A 55 -7.85 13.12 4.28
N ALA A 56 -6.56 13.14 4.64
CA ALA A 56 -5.74 11.94 4.80
C ALA A 56 -6.29 11.01 5.90
N PHE A 57 -6.72 11.56 7.03
CA PHE A 57 -7.31 10.77 8.10
C PHE A 57 -8.62 10.11 7.67
N GLU A 58 -9.49 10.84 6.98
CA GLU A 58 -10.75 10.30 6.45
C GLU A 58 -10.51 9.19 5.42
N ALA A 59 -9.61 9.42 4.46
CA ALA A 59 -9.26 8.44 3.42
C ALA A 59 -8.72 7.14 4.03
N VAL A 60 -7.77 7.24 4.97
CA VAL A 60 -7.22 6.08 5.68
C VAL A 60 -8.30 5.38 6.50
N THR A 61 -9.12 6.14 7.23
CA THR A 61 -10.26 5.60 8.02
C THR A 61 -11.23 4.80 7.15
N ASN A 62 -11.52 5.27 5.94
CA ASN A 62 -12.39 4.59 4.98
C ASN A 62 -11.78 3.26 4.50
N LEU A 63 -10.50 3.24 4.15
CA LEU A 63 -9.81 2.01 3.73
C LEU A 63 -9.63 1.00 4.88
N LEU A 64 -9.49 1.47 6.12
CA LEU A 64 -9.48 0.58 7.29
C LEU A 64 -10.84 -0.12 7.52
N ASN A 65 -11.95 0.52 7.12
CA ASN A 65 -13.27 -0.08 7.19
C ASN A 65 -13.52 -1.10 6.06
N ASN A 66 -12.93 -0.89 4.89
CA ASN A 66 -13.15 -1.73 3.72
C ASN A 66 -12.59 -3.14 3.92
N GLU A 67 -13.46 -4.17 3.91
CA GLU A 67 -13.09 -5.58 4.13
C GLU A 67 -12.20 -6.17 3.03
N SER A 68 -12.30 -5.69 1.79
CA SER A 68 -11.49 -6.18 0.66
C SER A 68 -10.02 -5.76 0.74
N VAL A 69 -9.69 -4.75 1.56
CA VAL A 69 -8.30 -4.33 1.78
C VAL A 69 -7.60 -5.37 2.67
N SER A 70 -6.34 -5.69 2.38
CA SER A 70 -5.61 -6.65 3.21
C SER A 70 -5.09 -6.03 4.51
N ASP A 71 -4.83 -6.84 5.53
CA ASP A 71 -4.27 -6.36 6.80
C ASP A 71 -2.90 -5.68 6.63
N ILE A 72 -2.09 -6.12 5.68
CA ILE A 72 -0.78 -5.53 5.40
C ILE A 72 -0.92 -4.14 4.75
N ASP A 73 -1.90 -3.96 3.87
CA ASP A 73 -2.16 -2.68 3.22
C ASP A 73 -2.69 -1.66 4.24
N ARG A 74 -3.57 -2.07 5.15
CA ARG A 74 -4.05 -1.21 6.25
C ARG A 74 -2.90 -0.77 7.16
N LEU A 75 -2.03 -1.70 7.54
CA LEU A 75 -0.85 -1.38 8.37
C LEU A 75 0.04 -0.35 7.67
N ARG A 76 0.34 -0.55 6.38
CA ARG A 76 1.14 0.39 5.56
C ARG A 76 0.52 1.79 5.54
N LEU A 77 -0.79 1.90 5.35
CA LEU A 77 -1.50 3.19 5.36
C LEU A 77 -1.39 3.90 6.71
N VAL A 78 -1.58 3.18 7.83
CA VAL A 78 -1.41 3.76 9.18
C VAL A 78 0.04 4.18 9.43
N MET A 79 1.01 3.39 8.98
CA MET A 79 2.43 3.76 9.08
C MET A 79 2.76 5.02 8.27
N LEU A 80 2.32 5.11 7.02
CA LEU A 80 2.52 6.30 6.18
C LEU A 80 1.86 7.54 6.80
N TYR A 81 0.64 7.38 7.34
CA TYR A 81 -0.03 8.44 8.06
C TYR A 81 0.78 8.90 9.29
N ALA A 82 1.31 7.96 10.08
CA ALA A 82 2.14 8.26 11.24
C ALA A 82 3.42 9.02 10.85
N LEU A 83 4.09 8.58 9.78
CA LEU A 83 5.31 9.21 9.29
C LEU A 83 5.11 10.68 8.91
N ARG A 84 3.94 11.03 8.37
CA ARG A 84 3.65 12.40 7.96
C ARG A 84 3.03 13.25 9.06
N TYR A 85 1.98 12.76 9.73
CA TYR A 85 1.10 13.60 10.56
C TYR A 85 1.22 13.34 12.06
N LYS A 86 2.16 12.51 12.53
CA LYS A 86 2.31 12.21 13.98
C LYS A 86 2.42 13.48 14.84
N LYS A 87 3.16 14.49 14.38
CA LYS A 87 3.35 15.75 15.12
C LYS A 87 2.11 16.65 15.09
N GLU A 88 1.32 16.58 14.03
CA GLU A 88 0.15 17.44 13.83
C GLU A 88 -1.09 16.94 14.57
N SER A 89 -1.32 15.62 14.60
CA SER A 89 -2.55 15.05 15.16
C SER A 89 -2.32 13.68 15.84
N PRO A 90 -1.72 13.67 17.05
CA PRO A 90 -1.45 12.42 17.78
C PRO A 90 -2.74 11.69 18.19
N VAL A 91 -3.82 12.42 18.45
CA VAL A 91 -5.13 11.84 18.80
C VAL A 91 -5.71 11.03 17.64
N GLN A 92 -5.66 11.57 16.42
CA GLN A 92 -6.17 10.86 15.24
C GLN A 92 -5.29 9.66 14.88
N LEU A 93 -3.98 9.77 15.05
CA LEU A 93 -3.08 8.62 14.92
C LEU A 93 -3.46 7.49 15.91
N MET A 94 -3.74 7.83 17.16
CA MET A 94 -4.21 6.86 18.16
C MET A 94 -5.54 6.21 17.78
N GLN A 95 -6.47 6.97 17.19
CA GLN A 95 -7.73 6.43 16.67
C GLN A 95 -7.50 5.42 15.54
N LEU A 96 -6.60 5.70 14.60
CA LEU A 96 -6.24 4.77 13.53
C LEU A 96 -5.60 3.48 14.10
N PHE A 97 -4.72 3.60 15.09
CA PHE A 97 -4.13 2.43 15.75
C PHE A 97 -5.17 1.57 16.46
N ASN A 98 -6.07 2.18 17.22
CA ASN A 98 -7.14 1.45 17.91
C ASN A 98 -8.03 0.70 16.91
N LYS A 99 -8.29 1.32 15.76
CA LYS A 99 -9.08 0.74 14.67
C LYS A 99 -8.36 -0.41 13.96
N LEU A 100 -7.05 -0.31 13.80
CA LEU A 100 -6.23 -1.40 13.25
C LEU A 100 -6.16 -2.59 14.23
N ALA A 101 -5.98 -2.29 15.52
CA ALA A 101 -5.89 -3.27 16.60
C ALA A 101 -7.21 -4.03 16.83
N SER A 102 -8.36 -3.34 16.71
CA SER A 102 -9.67 -3.98 16.88
C SER A 102 -9.97 -5.02 15.80
N ARG A 103 -9.36 -4.88 14.62
CA ARG A 103 -9.56 -5.77 13.46
C ARG A 103 -8.64 -7.00 13.49
N SER A 104 -7.47 -6.88 14.09
CA SER A 104 -6.49 -7.96 14.14
C SER A 104 -5.70 -7.95 15.44
N ALA A 105 -5.81 -9.04 16.19
CA ALA A 105 -5.08 -9.25 17.45
C ALA A 105 -3.55 -9.27 17.28
N LYS A 106 -3.05 -9.27 16.03
CA LYS A 106 -1.62 -9.13 15.70
C LYS A 106 -1.08 -7.74 16.01
N TYR A 107 -1.92 -6.71 15.95
CA TYR A 107 -1.52 -5.31 16.10
C TYR A 107 -1.88 -4.79 17.50
N LYS A 108 -1.51 -5.55 18.55
CA LYS A 108 -1.74 -5.12 19.93
C LYS A 108 -1.13 -3.72 20.15
N PRO A 109 -1.81 -2.83 20.90
CA PRO A 109 -1.33 -1.47 21.17
C PRO A 109 0.11 -1.42 21.71
N GLY A 110 0.55 -2.47 22.41
CA GLY A 110 1.91 -2.61 22.95
C GLY A 110 3.02 -2.94 21.93
N LEU A 111 2.69 -3.46 20.74
CA LEU A 111 3.69 -3.82 19.71
C LEU A 111 4.16 -2.60 18.91
N LEU A 112 3.30 -1.59 18.84
CA LEU A 112 3.52 -0.28 18.23
C LEU A 112 3.58 0.82 19.30
N ASP A 113 3.80 0.41 20.56
CA ASP A 113 4.11 1.33 21.64
C ASP A 113 5.39 2.06 21.26
N ASP A 114 5.37 3.38 21.46
CA ASP A 114 6.41 4.32 21.06
C ASP A 114 7.81 3.83 21.48
N SER A 115 7.92 2.99 22.51
CA SER A 115 9.18 2.41 22.97
C SER A 115 9.89 1.45 22.01
N LEU A 116 9.22 0.73 21.11
CA LEU A 116 9.88 -0.23 20.19
C LEU A 116 10.15 0.34 18.80
N VAL A 117 9.28 1.23 18.32
CA VAL A 117 9.45 1.91 17.01
C VAL A 117 10.36 3.14 17.14
N LEU A 118 10.28 3.91 18.24
CA LEU A 118 11.17 5.06 18.45
C LEU A 118 12.57 4.68 18.96
N LYS A 119 12.73 3.58 19.73
CA LYS A 119 14.08 3.14 20.16
C LYS A 119 14.91 2.56 19.02
N ASN A 120 14.27 1.99 18.00
CA ASN A 120 14.94 1.42 16.83
C ASN A 120 14.94 2.38 15.63
N TRP A 121 14.50 3.62 15.85
CA TRP A 121 14.49 4.67 14.83
C TRP A 121 15.92 5.13 14.55
N PRO A 122 16.41 5.09 13.30
CA PRO A 122 17.77 5.51 12.98
C PRO A 122 18.00 6.99 13.30
N SER A 123 19.10 7.30 13.99
CA SER A 123 19.43 8.66 14.46
C SER A 123 19.59 9.71 13.35
N TRP A 124 19.73 9.29 12.10
CA TRP A 124 19.88 10.20 10.96
C TRP A 124 18.61 10.98 10.61
N TYR A 125 17.43 10.56 11.08
CA TYR A 125 16.18 11.28 10.85
C TYR A 125 16.06 12.56 11.69
N ASP A 126 16.58 12.57 12.92
CA ASP A 126 16.59 13.76 13.77
C ASP A 126 17.47 14.87 13.16
N SER A 127 18.50 14.50 12.39
CA SER A 127 19.31 15.45 11.61
C SER A 127 18.55 16.08 10.43
N LEU A 128 17.62 15.36 9.79
CA LEU A 128 16.78 15.89 8.71
C LEU A 128 15.67 16.81 9.24
N SER A 129 15.09 16.53 10.41
CA SER A 129 14.10 17.39 11.07
C SER A 129 14.68 18.72 11.59
N SER A 130 16.01 18.83 11.69
CA SER A 130 16.70 20.01 12.21
C SER A 130 17.14 20.99 11.12
N SER A 131 16.93 20.63 9.84
CA SER A 131 17.33 21.43 8.68
C SER A 131 16.13 22.00 7.89
N SER A 132 14.95 22.08 8.49
CA SER A 132 13.74 22.73 7.92
C SER A 132 13.18 23.77 8.88
#